data_AF-A0A0A7V2Y4-F1
#
_entry.id   AF-A0A0A7V2Y4-F1
#
_cell.length_a   1.000
_cell.length_b   1.000
_cell.length_c   1.000
_cell.angle_alpha   90.00
_cell.angle_beta   90.00
_cell.angle_gamma   90.00
#
_symmetry.space_group_name_H-M   'P 1'
#
loop_
_entity.id
_entity.type
_entity.pdbx_description
1 polymer ?
#
loop_
_entity_poly.entity_id
_entity_poly.type
_entity_poly.pdbx_seq_one_letter_code
_entity_poly.pdbx_strand_id
1 'polypeptide(L)' 'MPVADPLKKQIAQKARLHMKICISCGARLDMSATRCRKCRSTQLRLKNRALGIKK' A
#
# COMPACT_ATOMS: atom_id res chain seq x y z
N MET A 1 -1.51 -8.76 13.41
CA MET A 1 -0.18 -9.38 13.63
C MET A 1 0.44 -8.71 14.85
N PRO A 2 0.50 -9.37 16.01
CA PRO A 2 1.21 -8.85 17.16
C PRO A 2 2.70 -9.16 16.97
N VAL A 3 3.36 -8.42 16.08
CA VAL A 3 4.82 -8.36 16.09
C VAL A 3 5.16 -7.53 17.32
N ALA A 4 5.82 -8.04 18.35
CA ALA A 4 6.12 -7.24 19.54
C ALA A 4 7.22 -6.21 19.27
N ASP A 5 8.25 -6.64 18.52
CA ASP A 5 9.45 -5.84 18.23
C ASP A 5 9.14 -4.61 17.35
N PRO A 6 9.53 -3.39 17.77
CA PRO A 6 9.24 -2.16 17.05
C PRO A 6 9.89 -2.11 15.66
N LEU A 7 11.11 -2.66 15.51
CA LEU A 7 11.82 -2.71 14.23
C LEU A 7 11.09 -3.59 13.22
N LYS A 8 10.68 -4.80 13.63
CA LYS A 8 9.94 -5.73 12.77
C LYS A 8 8.55 -5.19 12.42
N LYS A 9 7.90 -4.45 13.33
CA LYS A 9 6.65 -3.72 13.03
C LYS A 9 6.85 -2.72 11.89
N GLN A 10 7.89 -1.90 11.95
CA GLN A 10 8.16 -0.88 10.91
C GLN A 10 8.45 -1.53 9.55
N ILE A 11 9.22 -2.61 9.51
CA ILE A 11 9.50 -3.37 8.28
C ILE A 11 8.20 -3.92 7.68
N ALA A 12 7.36 -4.54 8.51
CA ALA A 12 6.07 -5.07 8.08
C ALA A 12 5.11 -3.96 7.59
N GLN A 13 5.11 -2.80 8.25
CA GLN A 13 4.32 -1.63 7.84
C GLN A 13 4.78 -1.12 6.48
N LYS A 14 6.09 -0.93 6.29
CA LYS A 14 6.69 -0.53 4.99
C LYS A 14 6.27 -1.49 3.89
N ALA A 15 6.44 -2.79 4.09
CA ALA A 15 6.09 -3.81 3.10
C ALA A 15 4.60 -3.86 2.73
N ARG A 16 3.69 -3.54 3.65
CA ARG A 16 2.24 -3.74 3.45
C ARG A 16 1.41 -2.50 3.19
N LEU A 17 1.86 -1.33 3.67
CA LEU A 17 1.10 -0.08 3.65
C LEU A 17 1.70 0.96 2.70
N HIS A 18 3.01 0.92 2.44
CA HIS A 18 3.68 1.89 1.57
C HIS A 18 3.66 1.42 0.11
N MET A 19 2.45 1.40 -0.47
CA MET A 19 2.22 1.03 -1.87
C MET A 19 1.11 1.86 -2.47
N LYS A 20 1.12 1.96 -3.81
CA LYS A 20 0.00 2.50 -4.58
C LYS A 20 -0.98 1.39 -4.92
N ILE A 21 -2.26 1.73 -5.05
CA ILE A 21 -3.32 0.84 -5.49
C ILE A 21 -4.00 1.50 -6.68
N CYS A 22 -4.21 0.74 -7.75
CA CYS A 22 -4.98 1.22 -8.87
C CYS A 22 -6.48 1.28 -8.52
N ILE A 23 -7.15 2.38 -8.83
CA ILE A 23 -8.58 2.56 -8.55
C ILE A 23 -9.42 1.65 -9.43
N SER A 24 -9.05 1.49 -10.70
CA SER A 24 -9.85 0.72 -11.66
C SER A 24 -9.72 -0.80 -11.51
N CYS A 25 -8.50 -1.32 -11.25
CA CYS A 25 -8.28 -2.77 -11.21
C CYS A 25 -7.80 -3.32 -9.86
N GLY A 26 -7.58 -2.46 -8.86
CA GLY A 26 -7.14 -2.88 -7.52
C GLY A 26 -5.71 -3.44 -7.44
N ALA A 27 -4.93 -3.39 -8.52
CA ALA A 27 -3.55 -3.87 -8.52
C ALA A 27 -2.71 -3.13 -7.47
N ARG A 28 -1.80 -3.86 -6.81
CA ARG A 28 -0.79 -3.30 -5.90
C ARG A 28 0.43 -2.89 -6.72
N LEU A 29 0.82 -1.64 -6.59
CA LEU A 29 1.90 -1.02 -7.33
C LEU A 29 2.95 -0.46 -6.40
N ASP A 30 4.15 -0.33 -6.95
CA ASP A 30 5.25 0.38 -6.30
C ASP A 30 4.90 1.86 -6.06
N MET A 31 5.52 2.46 -5.06
CA MET A 31 5.35 3.89 -4.74
C MET A 31 5.84 4.80 -5.87
N SER A 32 6.85 4.38 -6.63
CA SER A 32 7.37 5.12 -7.79
C SER A 32 6.51 4.99 -9.04
N ALA A 33 5.53 4.08 -9.06
CA ALA A 33 4.75 3.82 -10.27
C ALA A 33 3.90 5.04 -10.69
N THR A 34 3.99 5.39 -11.98
CA THR A 34 3.20 6.43 -12.64
C THR A 34 1.95 5.88 -13.33
N ARG A 35 1.95 4.60 -13.71
CA ARG A 35 0.83 3.91 -14.38
C ARG A 35 0.62 2.51 -13.84
N CYS A 36 -0.61 2.01 -13.94
CA CYS A 36 -0.95 0.65 -13.55
C CYS A 36 -0.33 -0.40 -14.49
N ARG A 37 0.38 -1.39 -13.96
CA ARG A 37 1.01 -2.47 -14.75
C ARG A 37 0.00 -3.40 -15.45
N LYS A 38 -1.26 -3.45 -14.96
CA LYS A 38 -2.29 -4.37 -15.45
C LYS A 38 -3.25 -3.69 -16.44
N CYS A 39 -3.85 -2.56 -16.05
CA CYS A 39 -4.85 -1.86 -16.86
C CYS A 39 -4.33 -0.58 -17.53
N ARG A 40 -3.06 -0.21 -17.33
CA ARG A 40 -2.41 1.00 -17.88
C ARG A 40 -3.05 2.34 -17.48
N SER A 41 -4.06 2.34 -16.62
CA SER A 41 -4.67 3.56 -16.06
C SER A 41 -3.67 4.34 -15.20
N THR A 42 -3.75 5.67 -15.25
CA THR A 42 -3.00 6.63 -14.43
C THR A 42 -3.69 6.92 -13.09
N GLN A 43 -4.93 6.45 -12.91
CA GLN A 43 -5.70 6.65 -11.68
C GLN A 43 -5.23 5.69 -10.58
N LEU A 44 -4.22 6.15 -9.84
CA LEU A 44 -3.58 5.46 -8.74
C LEU A 44 -3.86 6.20 -7.44
N ARG A 45 -4.20 5.48 -6.37
CA ARG A 45 -4.33 6.01 -5.02
C ARG A 45 -3.28 5.45 -4.10
N LEU A 46 -2.93 6.17 -3.04
CA LEU A 46 -2.12 5.61 -1.97
C LEU A 46 -2.97 4.68 -1.10
N LYS A 47 -2.36 3.59 -0.64
CA LYS A 47 -3.01 2.73 0.36
C LYS A 47 -3.11 3.48 1.69
N ASN A 48 -4.23 3.30 2.38
CA ASN A 48 -4.41 3.90 3.71
C ASN A 48 -3.36 3.33 4.68
N ARG A 49 -2.64 4.23 5.34
CA ARG A 49 -1.55 3.91 6.27
C ARG A 49 -2.02 3.90 7.72
N ALA A 50 -3.24 4.32 8.00
CA ALA A 50 -3.81 4.28 9.33
C ALA A 50 -3.91 2.84 9.82
N LEU A 51 -3.29 2.57 10.97
CA LEU A 51 -3.32 1.29 11.67
C LEU A 51 -4.41 1.38 12.73
N GLY A 52 -5.60 0.86 12.42
CA GLY A 52 -6.71 0.87 13.37
C GLY A 52 -8.05 0.53 12.72
N ILE A 53 -9.08 0.39 13.55
CA ILE A 53 -10.46 0.38 13.09
C ILE A 53 -10.68 1.73 12.38
N LYS A 54 -11.13 1.68 11.13
CA LYS A 54 -11.52 2.89 10.40
C LYS A 54 -12.67 3.52 11.20
N LYS A 55 -12.49 4.74 11.69
CA LYS A 55 -13.59 5.52 12.24
C LYS A 55 -14.67 5.70 11.19
#